data_AF-A0A1F3BCS6-F1
#
_entry.id   AF-A0A1F3BCS6-F1
#
_cell.length_a   1.000
_cell.length_b   1.000
_cell.length_c   1.000
_cell.angle_alpha   90.00
_cell.angle_beta   90.00
_cell.angle_gamma   90.00
#
_symmetry.space_group_name_H-M   'P 1'
#
loop_
_entity.id
_entity.type
_entity.pdbx_description
1 polymer ?
#
loop_
_entity_poly.entity_id
_entity_poly.type
_entity_poly.pdbx_seq_one_letter_code
_entity_poly.pdbx_strand_id
1 'polypeptide(L)'
;MTDIKSGPELVEKTFVYMTNLSRECRKALADKFGQTYKGMPFESVESTMRKEIETWFAERDKNITVKHERSSAGKPGEVLMTYSGANKGAHFKFHVDGLFTLTGSSPNAPTYVKNINVTVDKREFTR
;
A
#
# COMPACT_ATOMS: atom_id res chain seq x y z
N MET A 1 29.73 -16.90 -12.83
CA MET A 1 30.23 -15.96 -11.82
C MET A 1 29.06 -15.08 -11.42
N THR A 2 28.42 -15.37 -10.28
CA THR A 2 27.26 -14.62 -9.79
C THR A 2 27.79 -13.37 -9.10
N ASP A 3 27.72 -12.24 -9.78
CA ASP A 3 28.05 -10.94 -9.19
C ASP A 3 27.13 -10.70 -7.99
N ILE A 4 27.71 -10.82 -6.78
CA ILE A 4 27.03 -10.46 -5.54
C ILE A 4 26.94 -8.94 -5.59
N LYS A 5 25.84 -8.42 -6.13
CA LYS A 5 25.56 -6.98 -6.16
C LYS A 5 25.86 -6.41 -4.77
N SER A 6 26.65 -5.34 -4.75
CA SER A 6 26.98 -4.66 -3.51
C SER A 6 25.68 -4.23 -2.80
N GLY A 7 25.64 -4.34 -1.47
CA GLY A 7 24.44 -4.02 -0.67
C GLY A 7 23.75 -2.69 -1.03
N PRO A 8 24.49 -1.58 -1.25
CA PRO A 8 23.90 -0.31 -1.69
C PRO A 8 23.20 -0.38 -3.06
N GLU A 9 23.74 -1.15 -4.01
CA GLU A 9 23.17 -1.31 -5.34
C GLU A 9 21.87 -2.13 -5.31
N LEU A 10 21.77 -3.10 -4.41
CA LEU A 10 20.53 -3.85 -4.17
C LEU A 10 19.43 -2.96 -3.59
N VAL A 11 19.77 -2.15 -2.59
CA VAL A 11 18.84 -1.18 -1.99
C VAL A 11 18.34 -0.18 -3.05
N GLU A 12 19.23 0.38 -3.87
CA GLU A 12 18.85 1.32 -4.91
C GLU A 12 17.90 0.70 -5.94
N LYS A 13 18.23 -0.50 -6.43
CA LYS A 13 17.38 -1.22 -7.39
C LYS A 13 16.02 -1.53 -6.81
N THR A 14 15.96 -1.96 -5.56
CA THR A 14 14.70 -2.25 -4.88
C THR A 14 13.89 -0.97 -4.65
N PHE A 15 14.51 0.16 -4.32
CA PHE A 15 13.83 1.45 -4.18
C PHE A 15 13.21 1.92 -5.50
N VAL A 16 13.98 1.92 -6.60
CA VAL A 16 13.46 2.31 -7.92
C VAL A 16 12.31 1.40 -8.34
N TYR A 17 12.45 0.09 -8.11
CA TYR A 17 11.41 -0.88 -8.42
C TYR A 17 10.14 -0.66 -7.60
N MET A 18 10.26 -0.48 -6.28
CA MET A 18 9.13 -0.19 -5.40
C MET A 18 8.48 1.17 -5.69
N THR A 19 9.22 2.15 -6.19
CA THR A 19 8.67 3.44 -6.65
C THR A 19 7.74 3.27 -7.86
N ASN A 20 8.08 2.35 -8.77
CA ASN A 20 7.21 2.04 -9.90
C ASN A 20 5.99 1.23 -9.47
N LEU A 21 6.20 0.20 -8.65
CA LEU A 21 5.12 -0.64 -8.14
C LEU A 21 4.12 0.12 -7.29
N SER A 22 4.57 1.04 -6.43
CA SER A 22 3.68 1.89 -5.63
C SER A 22 2.75 2.74 -6.51
N ARG A 23 3.23 3.26 -7.64
CA ARG A 23 2.40 4.00 -8.60
C ARG A 23 1.36 3.12 -9.28
N GLU A 24 1.73 1.89 -9.64
CA GLU A 24 0.80 0.92 -10.22
C GLU A 24 -0.26 0.47 -9.20
N CYS A 25 0.18 0.12 -7.99
CA CYS A 25 -0.68 -0.25 -6.87
C CYS A 25 -1.68 0.86 -6.56
N ARG A 26 -1.22 2.11 -6.47
CA ARG A 26 -2.07 3.28 -6.24
C ARG A 26 -3.19 3.39 -7.27
N LYS A 27 -2.87 3.22 -8.57
CA LYS A 27 -3.89 3.26 -9.64
C LYS A 27 -4.89 2.12 -9.49
N ALA A 28 -4.39 0.90 -9.31
CA ALA A 28 -5.25 -0.28 -9.15
C ALA A 28 -6.20 -0.17 -7.94
N LEU A 29 -5.72 0.35 -6.81
CA LEU A 29 -6.54 0.60 -5.63
C LEU A 29 -7.56 1.70 -5.89
N ALA A 30 -7.16 2.83 -6.46
CA ALA A 30 -8.09 3.92 -6.77
C ALA A 30 -9.22 3.46 -7.69
N ASP A 31 -8.92 2.66 -8.71
CA ASP A 31 -9.92 2.12 -9.63
C ASP A 31 -10.86 1.14 -8.92
N LYS A 32 -10.32 0.19 -8.14
CA LYS A 32 -11.13 -0.78 -7.37
C LYS A 32 -12.06 -0.08 -6.37
N PHE A 33 -11.57 0.90 -5.61
CA PHE A 33 -12.40 1.63 -4.65
C PHE A 33 -13.36 2.62 -5.31
N GLY A 34 -13.04 3.13 -6.51
CA GLY A 34 -13.90 4.02 -7.28
C GLY A 34 -15.06 3.29 -7.97
N GLN A 35 -14.87 2.02 -8.33
CA GLN A 35 -15.85 1.24 -9.10
C GLN A 35 -16.46 0.10 -8.29
N THR A 36 -15.64 -0.81 -7.76
CA THR A 36 -16.10 -2.05 -7.13
C THR A 36 -16.58 -1.84 -5.70
N TYR A 37 -15.83 -1.06 -4.90
CA TYR A 37 -16.14 -0.83 -3.49
C TYR A 37 -16.85 0.50 -3.23
N LYS A 38 -17.43 1.09 -4.27
CA LYS A 38 -18.13 2.36 -4.19
C LYS A 38 -19.31 2.25 -3.23
N GLY A 39 -19.35 3.10 -2.21
CA GLY A 39 -20.43 3.14 -1.23
C GLY A 39 -20.33 2.09 -0.12
N MET A 40 -19.19 1.42 0.03
CA MET A 40 -19.00 0.47 1.14
C MET A 40 -19.00 1.18 2.51
N PRO A 41 -19.36 0.49 3.61
CA PRO A 41 -19.23 1.03 4.96
C PRO A 41 -17.78 1.36 5.32
N PHE A 42 -17.54 2.50 5.99
CA PHE A 42 -16.18 2.95 6.33
C PHE A 42 -15.43 1.93 7.18
N GLU A 43 -16.12 1.28 8.11
CA GLU A 43 -15.57 0.24 8.99
C GLU A 43 -14.96 -0.94 8.23
N SER A 44 -15.43 -1.20 7.00
CA SER A 44 -14.94 -2.28 6.14
C SER A 44 -13.82 -1.84 5.18
N VAL A 45 -13.54 -0.53 5.08
CA VAL A 45 -12.55 0.01 4.14
C VAL A 45 -11.15 -0.48 4.47
N GLU A 46 -10.74 -0.39 5.74
CA GLU A 46 -9.38 -0.73 6.16
C GLU A 46 -9.04 -2.20 5.88
N SER A 47 -9.91 -3.12 6.32
CA SER A 47 -9.72 -4.55 6.12
C SER A 47 -9.75 -4.95 4.63
N THR A 48 -10.63 -4.31 3.85
CA THR A 48 -10.70 -4.53 2.40
C THR A 48 -9.45 -3.99 1.70
N MET A 49 -9.03 -2.78 2.03
CA MET A 49 -7.84 -2.14 1.46
C MET A 49 -6.59 -2.97 1.76
N ARG A 50 -6.48 -3.49 2.98
CA ARG A 50 -5.40 -4.41 3.37
C ARG A 50 -5.37 -5.65 2.49
N LYS A 51 -6.51 -6.33 2.35
CA LYS A 51 -6.65 -7.54 1.52
C LYS A 51 -6.27 -7.28 0.06
N GLU A 52 -6.74 -6.16 -0.49
CA GLU A 52 -6.46 -5.78 -1.87
C GLU A 52 -4.99 -5.48 -2.11
N ILE A 53 -4.32 -4.81 -1.17
CA ILE A 53 -2.87 -4.55 -1.24
C ILE A 53 -2.08 -5.85 -1.21
N GLU A 54 -2.34 -6.72 -0.24
CA GLU A 54 -1.61 -7.98 -0.07
C GLU A 54 -1.81 -8.89 -1.29
N THR A 55 -3.03 -8.97 -1.80
CA THR A 55 -3.36 -9.73 -3.01
C THR A 55 -2.65 -9.16 -4.24
N TRP A 56 -2.69 -7.83 -4.42
CA TRP A 56 -2.06 -7.17 -5.56
C TRP A 56 -0.56 -7.40 -5.59
N PHE A 57 0.15 -7.27 -4.46
CA PHE A 57 1.58 -7.53 -4.41
C PHE A 57 1.92 -9.00 -4.63
N ALA A 58 1.14 -9.92 -4.05
CA ALA A 58 1.34 -11.37 -4.22
C ALA A 58 1.15 -11.83 -5.67
N GLU A 59 0.19 -11.24 -6.39
CA GLU A 59 -0.05 -11.52 -7.82
C GLU A 59 1.01 -10.88 -8.72
N ARG A 60 1.52 -9.70 -8.34
CA ARG A 60 2.42 -8.89 -9.18
C ARG A 60 3.84 -9.45 -9.24
N ASP A 61 4.42 -9.84 -8.11
CA ASP A 61 5.76 -10.43 -8.06
C ASP A 61 5.93 -11.32 -6.81
N LYS A 62 6.11 -12.63 -7.05
CA LYS A 62 6.33 -13.64 -6.00
C LYS A 62 7.63 -13.45 -5.21
N ASN A 63 8.57 -12.66 -5.74
CA ASN A 63 9.82 -12.34 -5.05
C ASN A 63 9.67 -11.22 -4.02
N ILE A 64 8.55 -10.50 -4.05
CA ILE A 64 8.23 -9.46 -3.08
C ILE A 64 7.34 -10.07 -2.02
N THR A 65 7.77 -9.93 -0.77
CA THR A 65 6.91 -10.20 0.38
C THR A 65 6.50 -8.87 0.97
N VAL A 66 5.20 -8.72 1.25
CA VAL A 66 4.62 -7.54 1.90
C VAL A 66 3.82 -8.03 3.10
N LYS A 67 3.99 -7.36 4.23
CA LYS A 67 3.26 -7.63 5.47
C LYS A 67 2.74 -6.33 6.05
N HIS A 68 1.48 -6.34 6.43
CA HIS A 68 0.89 -5.26 7.21
C HIS A 68 1.58 -5.17 8.58
N GLU A 69 2.07 -3.99 8.95
CA GLU A 69 2.64 -3.75 10.28
C GLU A 69 1.62 -3.15 11.24
N ARG A 70 0.97 -2.07 10.79
CA ARG A 70 0.01 -1.33 11.61
C ARG A 70 -0.91 -0.48 10.75
N SER A 71 -2.11 -0.27 11.28
CA SER A 71 -3.04 0.75 10.80
C SER A 71 -3.18 1.81 11.90
N SER A 72 -3.10 3.08 11.52
CA SER A 72 -3.32 4.20 12.43
C SER A 72 -4.61 4.92 12.07
N ALA A 73 -5.37 5.30 13.09
CA ALA A 73 -6.51 6.18 12.92
C ALA A 73 -5.99 7.59 12.60
N GLY A 74 -6.33 8.09 11.41
CA GLY A 74 -6.14 9.49 11.03
C GLY A 74 -7.35 10.33 11.44
N LYS A 75 -7.64 11.36 10.63
CA LYS A 75 -8.90 12.10 10.71
C LYS A 75 -10.08 11.22 10.27
N PRO A 76 -11.33 11.60 10.58
CA PRO A 76 -12.50 10.90 10.04
C PRO A 76 -12.43 10.76 8.51
N GLY A 77 -12.60 9.54 8.01
CA GLY A 77 -12.46 9.22 6.59
C GLY A 77 -11.03 8.91 6.13
N GLU A 78 -10.02 8.97 7.00
CA GLU A 78 -8.65 8.59 6.68
C GLU A 78 -8.33 7.16 7.13
N VAL A 79 -7.68 6.42 6.24
CA VAL A 79 -7.10 5.10 6.50
C VAL A 79 -5.61 5.18 6.23
N LEU A 80 -4.80 5.06 7.27
CA LEU A 80 -3.35 5.15 7.20
C LEU A 80 -2.75 3.79 7.56
N MET A 81 -2.01 3.19 6.64
CA MET A 81 -1.42 1.86 6.81
C MET A 81 0.08 1.90 6.58
N THR A 82 0.81 1.18 7.42
CA THR A 82 2.25 0.96 7.28
C THR A 82 2.50 -0.50 6.95
N TYR A 83 3.34 -0.74 5.95
CA TYR A 83 3.74 -2.07 5.53
C TYR A 83 5.25 -2.22 5.61
N SER A 84 5.70 -3.41 5.97
CA SER A 84 7.06 -3.85 5.71
C SER A 84 7.07 -4.81 4.54
N GLY A 85 8.16 -4.77 3.78
CA GLY A 85 8.40 -5.73 2.72
C GLY A 85 9.85 -6.14 2.62
N ALA A 86 10.07 -7.20 1.87
CA ALA A 86 11.39 -7.69 1.53
C ALA A 86 11.43 -8.14 0.07
N ASN A 87 12.53 -7.84 -0.60
CA ASN A 87 12.83 -8.27 -1.97
C ASN A 87 14.32 -8.59 -2.10
N LYS A 88 14.65 -9.86 -2.40
CA LYS A 88 16.01 -10.34 -2.72
C LYS A 88 17.11 -9.81 -1.79
N GLY A 89 16.84 -9.75 -0.48
CA GLY A 89 17.80 -9.32 0.54
C GLY A 89 17.87 -7.81 0.78
N ALA A 90 16.88 -7.05 0.30
CA ALA A 90 16.61 -5.69 0.76
C ALA A 90 15.28 -5.66 1.51
N HIS A 91 15.28 -5.06 2.69
CA HIS A 91 14.09 -4.78 3.49
C HIS A 91 13.64 -3.35 3.24
N PHE A 92 12.33 -3.12 3.24
CA PHE A 92 11.78 -1.79 3.04
C PHE A 92 10.49 -1.59 3.80
N LYS A 93 10.14 -0.32 4.01
CA LYS A 93 8.78 0.06 4.44
C LYS A 93 8.13 0.95 3.39
N PHE A 94 6.81 0.92 3.40
CA PHE A 94 6.01 1.82 2.60
C PHE A 94 4.69 2.12 3.29
N HIS A 95 4.12 3.26 2.93
CA HIS A 95 2.91 3.78 3.52
C HIS A 95 1.78 3.81 2.50
N VAL A 96 0.57 3.49 2.95
CA VAL A 96 -0.63 3.62 2.14
C VAL A 96 -1.63 4.49 2.88
N ASP A 97 -1.99 5.61 2.26
CA ASP A 97 -2.88 6.61 2.82
C ASP A 97 -4.12 6.72 1.93
N GLY A 98 -5.27 6.34 2.47
CA GLY A 98 -6.56 6.47 1.82
C GLY A 98 -7.37 7.59 2.47
N LEU A 99 -7.97 8.45 1.64
CA LEU A 99 -8.91 9.48 2.06
C LEU A 99 -10.28 9.21 1.42
N PHE A 100 -11.30 9.11 2.26
CA PHE A 100 -12.66 8.76 1.89
C PHE A 100 -13.64 9.82 2.36
N THR A 101 -14.63 10.11 1.53
CA THR A 101 -15.78 10.95 1.88
C THR A 101 -16.85 10.07 2.53
N LEU A 102 -17.29 10.46 3.73
CA LEU A 102 -18.37 9.80 4.47
C LEU A 102 -19.69 10.52 4.20
N THR A 103 -20.71 9.82 3.69
CA THR A 103 -22.05 10.43 3.52
C THR A 103 -22.92 10.15 4.74
N GLY A 104 -22.73 10.98 5.77
CA GLY A 104 -23.48 10.91 7.03
C GLY A 104 -22.62 10.55 8.24
N SER A 105 -23.24 10.53 9.42
CA SER A 105 -22.58 10.28 10.71
C SER A 105 -22.76 8.83 11.21
N SER A 106 -23.43 7.98 10.43
CA SER A 106 -23.68 6.58 10.78
C SER A 106 -22.46 5.69 10.47
N PRO A 107 -22.18 4.64 11.28
CA PRO A 107 -21.15 3.64 10.97
C PRO A 107 -21.36 2.96 9.61
N ASN A 108 -22.62 2.84 9.18
CA ASN A 108 -23.01 2.25 7.89
C ASN A 108 -23.13 3.29 6.76
N ALA A 109 -22.67 4.51 6.99
CA ALA A 109 -22.68 5.55 5.97
C ALA A 109 -21.89 5.09 4.73
N PRO A 110 -22.44 5.24 3.52
CA PRO A 110 -21.71 4.97 2.29
C PRO A 110 -20.42 5.81 2.25
N THR A 111 -19.35 5.18 1.78
CA THR A 111 -18.06 5.87 1.60
C THR A 111 -17.61 5.87 0.15
N TYR A 112 -16.95 6.97 -0.21
CA TYR A 112 -16.45 7.18 -1.56
C TYR A 112 -14.99 7.57 -1.51
N VAL A 113 -14.16 6.88 -2.28
CA VAL A 113 -12.73 7.23 -2.37
C VAL A 113 -12.57 8.64 -2.93
N LYS A 114 -11.81 9.46 -2.22
CA LYS A 114 -11.40 10.80 -2.66
C LYS A 114 -9.96 10.77 -3.17
N ASN A 115 -9.08 10.09 -2.44
CA ASN A 115 -7.69 9.92 -2.83
C ASN A 115 -7.13 8.63 -2.21
N ILE A 116 -6.22 7.96 -2.93
CA ILE A 116 -5.37 6.91 -2.37
C ILE A 116 -3.95 7.25 -2.78
N ASN A 117 -3.02 7.18 -1.84
CA ASN A 117 -1.61 7.37 -2.07
C ASN A 117 -0.81 6.18 -1.54
N VAL A 118 0.24 5.83 -2.27
CA VAL A 118 1.20 4.79 -1.86
C VAL A 118 2.57 5.44 -1.90
N THR A 119 3.20 5.58 -0.75
CA THR A 119 4.46 6.33 -0.59
C THR A 119 5.58 5.39 -0.19
N VAL A 120 6.73 5.54 -0.85
CA VAL A 120 7.98 4.86 -0.50
C VAL A 120 9.03 5.92 -0.20
N ASP A 121 9.79 5.76 0.87
CA ASP A 121 10.94 6.61 1.19
C ASP A 121 12.22 5.77 1.15
N LYS A 122 13.22 6.20 0.39
CA LYS A 122 14.52 5.54 0.27
C LYS A 122 15.21 5.33 1.63
N ARG A 123 14.95 6.21 2.61
CA ARG A 123 15.50 6.09 3.97
C ARG A 123 14.97 4.88 4.73
N GLU A 124 13.83 4.35 4.31
CA GLU A 124 13.22 3.17 4.91
C GLU A 124 13.67 1.87 4.25
N PHE A 125 14.67 1.91 3.36
CA PHE A 125 15.24 0.72 2.72
C PHE A 125 16.56 0.36 3.38
N THR A 126 16.66 -0.88 3.84
CA THR A 126 17.86 -1.44 4.47
C THR A 126 18.25 -2.75 3.80
N ARG A 127 19.47 -3.20 4.07
CA ARG A 127 19.89 -4.57 3.76
C ARG A 127 19.32 -5.54 4.79
#